data_AF-A0A5S3Y7G3-F1
#
_entry.id   AF-A0A5S3Y7G3-F1
#
_cell.length_a   1.000
_cell.length_b   1.000
_cell.length_c   1.000
_cell.angle_alpha   90.00
_cell.angle_beta   90.00
_cell.angle_gamma   90.00
#
_symmetry.space_group_name_H-M   'P 1'
#
loop_
_entity.id
_entity.type
_entity.pdbx_description
1 polymer ?
#
loop_
_entity_poly.entity_id
_entity_poly.type
_entity_poly.pdbx_seq_one_letter_code
_entity_poly.pdbx_strand_id
1 'polypeptide(L)'
;MTNKFEPILDFIVIDDEQNPVTNEQGLPILLQGPIGAKSIPDLIAKGKVENLTMFAELQSKTEQWEWAYKYYDYLVELNEVEQYNANLPEPVASEDGTLVEVEPKALPTEPERPALKTVDEVLEPYKVTIFKLQRQSQIDNAVVEISTGKTFDADELSITRMANALIKHWQLGEDDTIPWSTADVATGVMVECTKAEIIEAHSLATDHFATAWNID
;
A
#
# COMPACT_ATOMS: atom_id res chain seq x y z
N MET A 1 -2.92 -6.26 38.15
CA MET A 1 -3.16 -5.33 37.04
C MET A 1 -2.42 -5.74 35.76
N THR A 2 -1.23 -6.33 35.84
CA THR A 2 -0.38 -6.71 34.67
C THR A 2 -1.05 -7.63 33.64
N ASN A 3 -1.99 -8.49 34.05
CA ASN A 3 -2.70 -9.39 33.13
C ASN A 3 -3.59 -8.63 32.12
N LYS A 4 -4.09 -7.44 32.47
CA LYS A 4 -4.95 -6.63 31.59
C LYS A 4 -4.19 -5.92 30.46
N PHE A 5 -2.85 -5.86 30.52
CA PHE A 5 -2.04 -5.20 29.48
C PHE A 5 -1.46 -6.19 28.47
N GLU A 6 -1.52 -7.49 28.77
CA GLU A 6 -1.02 -8.57 27.90
C GLU A 6 -1.53 -8.47 26.45
N PRO A 7 -2.80 -8.13 26.18
CA PRO A 7 -3.29 -8.03 24.80
C PRO A 7 -2.62 -6.93 23.96
N ILE A 8 -2.16 -5.85 24.60
CA ILE A 8 -1.59 -4.68 23.92
C ILE A 8 -0.09 -4.48 24.21
N LEU A 9 0.61 -5.51 24.68
CA LEU A 9 2.01 -5.41 25.10
C LEU A 9 2.93 -4.88 23.98
N ASP A 10 2.67 -5.26 22.73
CA ASP A 10 3.42 -4.82 21.54
C ASP A 10 3.16 -3.35 21.16
N PHE A 11 2.20 -2.69 21.82
CA PHE A 11 1.73 -1.34 21.49
C PHE A 11 1.95 -0.34 22.62
N ILE A 12 2.65 -0.73 23.68
CA ILE A 12 2.91 0.12 24.86
C ILE A 12 4.41 0.29 25.09
N VAL A 13 4.77 1.35 25.82
CA VAL A 13 6.15 1.62 26.21
C VAL A 13 6.55 0.66 27.33
N ILE A 14 7.70 0.00 27.14
CA ILE A 14 8.30 -0.94 28.11
C ILE A 14 9.62 -0.33 28.61
N ASP A 15 9.91 -0.46 29.90
CA ASP A 15 11.17 -0.02 30.51
C ASP A 15 12.31 -1.07 30.36
N ASP A 16 13.49 -0.72 30.86
CA ASP A 16 14.68 -1.59 30.80
C ASP A 16 14.51 -2.90 31.58
N GLU A 17 13.55 -2.98 32.50
CA GLU A 17 13.24 -4.15 33.33
C GLU A 17 12.10 -5.00 32.73
N GLN A 18 11.67 -4.70 31.50
CA GLN A 18 10.54 -5.36 30.81
C GLN A 18 9.17 -5.11 31.45
N ASN A 19 9.01 -4.00 32.16
CA ASN A 19 7.72 -3.60 32.73
C ASN A 19 7.02 -2.51 31.89
N PRO A 20 5.68 -2.55 31.79
CA PRO A 20 4.90 -1.47 31.20
C PRO A 20 5.10 -0.14 31.93
N VAL A 21 5.47 0.90 31.18
CA VAL A 21 5.50 2.27 31.70
C VAL A 21 4.06 2.79 31.79
N THR A 22 3.65 3.24 32.97
CA THR A 22 2.29 3.70 33.25
C THR A 22 2.20 5.19 33.57
N ASN A 23 1.03 5.78 33.37
CA ASN A 23 0.70 7.14 33.77
C ASN A 23 0.28 7.20 35.26
N GLU A 24 -0.09 8.39 35.74
CA GLU A 24 -0.52 8.61 37.13
C GLU A 24 -1.76 7.78 37.56
N GLN A 25 -2.56 7.32 36.60
CA GLN A 25 -3.72 6.46 36.83
C GLN A 25 -3.38 4.96 36.79
N GLY A 26 -2.11 4.60 36.60
CA GLY A 26 -1.66 3.22 36.47
C GLY A 26 -1.96 2.59 35.11
N LEU A 27 -2.35 3.38 34.09
CA LEU A 27 -2.62 2.91 32.73
C LEU A 27 -1.37 3.01 31.85
N PRO A 28 -1.15 2.09 30.90
CA PRO A 28 0.09 2.04 30.13
C PRO A 28 0.19 3.20 29.13
N ILE A 29 1.41 3.62 28.79
CA ILE A 29 1.65 4.62 27.75
C ILE A 29 1.69 3.92 26.39
N LEU A 30 0.81 4.31 25.47
CA LEU A 30 0.80 3.78 24.09
C LEU A 30 2.00 4.29 23.27
N LEU A 31 2.54 3.40 22.43
CA LEU A 31 3.47 3.76 21.37
C LEU A 31 2.76 4.59 20.29
N GLN A 32 3.53 5.47 19.64
CA GLN A 32 3.03 6.21 18.48
C GLN A 32 2.62 5.22 17.37
N GLY A 33 1.44 5.45 16.80
CA GLY A 33 0.94 4.63 15.70
C GLY A 33 1.77 4.74 14.42
N PRO A 34 1.58 3.79 13.48
CA PRO A 34 2.27 3.81 12.20
C PRO A 34 1.98 5.11 11.42
N ILE A 35 3.01 5.69 10.80
CA ILE A 35 2.91 6.94 10.04
C ILE A 35 3.08 6.64 8.56
N GLY A 36 2.36 7.38 7.70
CA GLY A 36 2.57 7.34 6.25
C GLY A 36 1.70 6.32 5.50
N ALA A 37 0.67 5.77 6.15
CA ALA A 37 -0.33 4.93 5.50
C ALA A 37 -1.00 5.69 4.35
N LYS A 38 -1.13 5.03 3.20
CA LYS A 38 -1.83 5.56 2.03
C LYS A 38 -2.91 4.57 1.61
N SER A 39 -3.99 5.10 1.07
CA SER A 39 -5.05 4.29 0.46
C SER A 39 -4.49 3.48 -0.70
N ILE A 40 -4.49 2.15 -0.57
CA ILE A 40 -4.14 1.22 -1.65
C ILE A 40 -5.04 1.43 -2.88
N PRO A 41 -6.37 1.56 -2.74
CA PRO A 41 -7.24 1.96 -3.86
C PRO A 41 -6.79 3.21 -4.60
N ASP A 42 -6.40 4.26 -3.87
CA ASP A 42 -6.00 5.53 -4.47
C ASP A 42 -4.66 5.42 -5.19
N LEU A 43 -3.74 4.61 -4.67
CA LEU A 43 -2.45 4.34 -5.32
C LEU A 43 -2.67 3.60 -6.63
N ILE A 44 -3.53 2.57 -6.63
CA ILE A 44 -3.90 1.79 -7.81
C ILE A 44 -4.60 2.68 -8.84
N ALA A 45 -5.55 3.52 -8.41
CA ALA A 45 -6.24 4.46 -9.30
C ALA A 45 -5.28 5.46 -9.96
N LYS A 46 -4.14 5.75 -9.32
CA LYS A 46 -3.07 6.61 -9.87
C LYS A 46 -2.01 5.83 -10.65
N GLY A 47 -2.19 4.53 -10.88
CA GLY A 47 -1.22 3.67 -11.56
C GLY A 47 0.06 3.37 -10.75
N LYS A 48 0.10 3.71 -9.45
CA LYS A 48 1.30 3.58 -8.61
C LYS A 48 1.35 2.22 -7.93
N VAL A 49 1.92 1.23 -8.61
CA VAL A 49 1.94 -0.18 -8.15
C VAL A 49 3.26 -0.64 -7.52
N GLU A 50 4.34 0.14 -7.64
CA GLU A 50 5.70 -0.27 -7.25
C GLU A 50 5.89 -0.55 -5.75
N ASN A 51 5.15 0.15 -4.88
CA ASN A 51 5.35 0.12 -3.42
C ASN A 51 4.15 -0.46 -2.66
N LEU A 52 3.26 -1.21 -3.33
CA LEU A 52 2.02 -1.69 -2.72
C LEU A 52 2.26 -2.67 -1.56
N THR A 53 3.31 -3.49 -1.61
CA THR A 53 3.73 -4.37 -0.49
C THR A 53 3.94 -3.58 0.79
N MET A 54 4.71 -2.48 0.73
CA MET A 54 4.98 -1.63 1.89
C MET A 54 3.68 -1.02 2.46
N PHE A 55 2.78 -0.55 1.58
CA PHE A 55 1.51 0.02 2.03
C PHE A 55 0.54 -1.02 2.59
N ALA A 56 0.57 -2.26 2.09
CA ALA A 56 -0.21 -3.37 2.63
C ALA A 56 0.27 -3.78 4.03
N GLU A 57 1.59 -3.87 4.25
CA GLU A 57 2.15 -4.08 5.59
C GLU A 57 1.75 -2.96 6.55
N LEU A 58 1.82 -1.71 6.07
CA LEU A 58 1.49 -0.55 6.88
C LEU A 58 0.00 -0.47 7.22
N GLN A 59 -0.88 -0.87 6.31
CA GLN A 59 -2.31 -1.01 6.57
C GLN A 59 -2.56 -2.06 7.66
N SER A 60 -1.95 -3.24 7.55
CA SER A 60 -2.10 -4.30 8.57
C SER A 60 -1.64 -3.84 9.95
N LYS A 61 -0.47 -3.16 10.03
CA LYS A 61 0.01 -2.55 11.28
C LYS A 61 -0.92 -1.47 11.82
N THR A 62 -1.51 -0.66 10.93
CA THR A 62 -2.44 0.41 11.32
C THR A 62 -3.72 -0.18 11.91
N GLU A 63 -4.30 -1.21 11.29
CA GLU A 63 -5.50 -1.90 11.80
C GLU A 63 -5.25 -2.49 13.20
N GLN A 64 -4.07 -3.08 13.43
CA GLN A 64 -3.69 -3.61 14.74
C GLN A 64 -3.50 -2.50 15.79
N TRP A 65 -2.86 -1.39 15.41
CA TRP A 65 -2.68 -0.26 16.32
C TRP A 65 -4.01 0.44 16.65
N GLU A 66 -4.91 0.60 15.68
CA GLU A 66 -6.26 1.15 15.92
C GLU A 66 -7.07 0.28 16.90
N TRP A 67 -6.92 -1.04 16.82
CA TRP A 67 -7.48 -1.93 17.83
C TRP A 67 -6.84 -1.71 19.21
N ALA A 68 -5.51 -1.63 19.28
CA ALA A 68 -4.81 -1.40 20.56
C ALA A 68 -5.21 -0.06 21.21
N TYR A 69 -5.44 0.98 20.38
CA TYR A 69 -5.97 2.26 20.84
C TYR A 69 -7.39 2.10 21.43
N LYS A 70 -8.29 1.39 20.76
CA LYS A 70 -9.64 1.10 21.30
C LYS A 70 -9.58 0.26 22.58
N TYR A 71 -8.63 -0.66 22.66
CA TYR A 71 -8.39 -1.47 23.85
C TYR A 71 -7.93 -0.60 25.02
N TYR A 72 -7.07 0.39 24.76
CA TYR A 72 -6.67 1.37 25.77
C TYR A 72 -7.87 2.20 26.25
N ASP A 73 -8.73 2.69 25.35
CA ASP A 73 -9.96 3.39 25.73
C ASP A 73 -10.86 2.51 26.63
N TYR A 74 -10.96 1.21 26.31
CA TYR A 74 -11.62 0.22 27.15
C TYR A 74 -10.99 0.11 28.55
N LEU A 75 -9.66 0.11 28.67
CA LEU A 75 -8.97 0.07 29.97
C LEU A 75 -9.23 1.33 30.80
N VAL A 76 -9.32 2.50 30.16
CA VAL A 76 -9.69 3.76 30.81
C VAL A 76 -11.09 3.63 31.41
N GLU A 77 -12.08 3.25 30.60
CA GLU A 77 -13.48 3.08 31.04
C GLU A 77 -13.60 2.01 32.13
N LEU A 78 -12.88 0.90 31.98
CA LEU A 78 -12.88 -0.19 32.95
C LEU A 78 -12.35 0.30 34.30
N ASN A 79 -11.26 1.06 34.30
CA ASN A 79 -10.69 1.63 35.53
C ASN A 79 -11.67 2.62 36.19
N GLU A 80 -12.35 3.46 35.41
CA GLU A 80 -13.37 4.38 35.94
C GLU A 80 -14.57 3.64 36.56
N VAL A 81 -15.07 2.60 35.89
CA VAL A 81 -16.16 1.76 36.38
C VAL A 81 -15.75 1.00 37.64
N GLU A 82 -14.54 0.43 37.66
CA GLU A 82 -14.01 -0.28 38.84
C GLU A 82 -13.85 0.67 40.03
N GLN A 83 -13.34 1.88 39.83
CA GLN A 83 -13.23 2.89 40.89
C GLN A 83 -14.60 3.34 41.40
N TYR A 84 -15.58 3.53 40.51
CA TYR A 84 -16.95 3.89 40.91
C TYR A 84 -17.61 2.75 41.71
N ASN A 85 -17.54 1.51 41.21
CA ASN A 85 -18.14 0.35 41.86
C ASN A 85 -17.46 -0.01 43.19
N ALA A 86 -16.18 0.31 43.35
CA ALA A 86 -15.48 0.14 44.63
C ALA A 86 -15.89 1.19 45.68
N ASN A 87 -16.41 2.34 45.25
CA ASN A 87 -16.77 3.48 46.11
C ASN A 87 -18.24 3.88 45.92
N LEU A 88 -19.15 2.89 45.98
CA LEU A 88 -20.58 3.16 45.84
C LEU A 88 -21.05 4.11 46.95
N PRO A 89 -21.84 5.15 46.62
CA PRO A 89 -22.41 6.05 47.61
C PRO A 89 -23.30 5.29 48.61
N GLU A 90 -23.35 5.79 49.85
CA GLU A 90 -24.28 5.25 50.84
C GLU A 90 -25.75 5.40 50.38
N PRO A 91 -26.63 4.44 50.71
CA PRO A 91 -28.04 4.53 50.34
C PRO A 91 -28.69 5.82 50.84
N VAL A 92 -29.41 6.50 49.96
CA VAL A 92 -30.12 7.75 50.29
C VAL A 92 -31.60 7.47 50.55
N ALA A 93 -32.15 8.07 51.60
CA ALA A 93 -33.58 7.99 51.89
C ALA A 93 -34.38 8.81 50.86
N SER A 94 -35.33 8.17 50.19
CA SER A 94 -36.34 8.83 49.36
C SER A 94 -37.37 9.58 50.23
N GLU A 95 -38.19 10.42 49.61
CA GLU A 95 -39.19 11.27 50.29
C GLU A 95 -40.21 10.49 51.14
N ASP A 96 -40.39 9.21 50.86
CA ASP A 96 -41.25 8.27 51.59
C ASP A 96 -40.52 7.46 52.68
N GLY A 97 -39.23 7.73 52.92
CA GLY A 97 -38.41 7.08 53.93
C GLY A 97 -37.80 5.74 53.50
N THR A 98 -37.98 5.34 52.24
CA THR A 98 -37.36 4.13 51.67
C THR A 98 -35.88 4.40 51.36
N LEU A 99 -34.97 3.45 51.63
CA LEU A 99 -33.57 3.62 51.24
C LEU A 99 -33.40 3.20 49.77
N VAL A 100 -32.88 4.10 48.94
CA VAL A 100 -32.49 3.82 47.55
C VAL A 100 -31.01 3.48 47.53
N GLU A 101 -30.69 2.22 47.23
CA GLU A 101 -29.31 1.77 47.03
C GLU A 101 -28.83 2.19 45.63
N VAL A 102 -27.58 2.64 45.53
CA VAL A 102 -26.96 2.98 44.24
C VAL A 102 -26.43 1.72 43.59
N GLU A 103 -26.91 1.42 42.38
CA GLU A 103 -26.48 0.22 41.65
C GLU A 103 -25.06 0.36 41.05
N PRO A 104 -24.27 -0.74 41.02
CA PRO A 104 -23.01 -0.78 40.30
C PRO A 104 -23.19 -0.51 38.79
N LYS A 105 -22.23 0.17 38.18
CA LYS A 105 -22.11 0.29 36.73
C LYS A 105 -21.71 -1.05 36.13
N ALA A 106 -22.29 -1.39 34.98
CA ALA A 106 -21.88 -2.55 34.19
C ALA A 106 -20.43 -2.38 33.71
N LEU A 107 -19.70 -3.50 33.62
CA LEU A 107 -18.35 -3.50 33.04
C LEU A 107 -18.42 -3.19 31.54
N PRO A 108 -17.47 -2.41 31.00
CA PRO A 108 -17.42 -2.14 29.57
C PRO A 108 -17.13 -3.41 28.76
N THR A 109 -17.45 -3.36 27.47
CA THR A 109 -17.22 -4.48 26.55
C THR A 109 -15.82 -4.39 25.95
N GLU A 110 -15.06 -5.48 26.06
CA GLU A 110 -13.72 -5.58 25.49
C GLU A 110 -13.77 -5.59 23.94
N PRO A 111 -12.93 -4.80 23.25
CA PRO A 111 -12.95 -4.75 21.79
C PRO A 111 -12.28 -5.97 21.17
N GLU A 112 -12.92 -6.56 20.16
CA GLU A 112 -12.38 -7.72 19.44
C GLU A 112 -11.16 -7.34 18.59
N ARG A 113 -10.08 -8.12 18.72
CA ARG A 113 -8.86 -7.94 17.93
C ARG A 113 -9.08 -8.41 16.49
N PRO A 114 -8.85 -7.55 15.48
CA PRO A 114 -8.93 -7.99 14.10
C PRO A 114 -7.83 -9.02 13.80
N ALA A 115 -8.15 -9.98 12.92
CA ALA A 115 -7.16 -10.94 12.44
C ALA A 115 -5.99 -10.21 11.76
N LEU A 116 -4.77 -10.68 12.03
CA LEU A 116 -3.58 -10.15 11.36
C LEU A 116 -3.61 -10.58 9.90
N LYS A 117 -3.75 -9.61 8.99
CA LYS A 117 -3.71 -9.85 7.55
C LYS A 117 -2.28 -9.80 7.03
N THR A 118 -1.93 -10.76 6.21
CA THR A 118 -0.71 -10.77 5.39
C THR A 118 -0.82 -9.77 4.24
N VAL A 119 0.32 -9.45 3.61
CA VAL A 119 0.35 -8.59 2.41
C VAL A 119 -0.54 -9.15 1.31
N ASP A 120 -0.46 -10.47 1.08
CA ASP A 120 -1.25 -11.14 0.04
C ASP A 120 -2.74 -11.00 0.31
N GLU A 121 -3.20 -11.20 1.55
CA GLU A 121 -4.61 -11.02 1.91
C GLU A 121 -5.10 -9.57 1.74
N VAL A 122 -4.25 -8.58 2.02
CA VAL A 122 -4.58 -7.16 1.83
C VAL A 122 -4.66 -6.81 0.33
N LEU A 123 -3.78 -7.39 -0.50
CA LEU A 123 -3.70 -7.09 -1.93
C LEU A 123 -4.59 -7.98 -2.81
N GLU A 124 -5.09 -9.10 -2.29
CA GLU A 124 -5.92 -10.06 -3.05
C GLU A 124 -7.09 -9.40 -3.79
N PRO A 125 -7.86 -8.46 -3.20
CA PRO A 125 -8.95 -7.78 -3.91
C PRO A 125 -8.51 -7.00 -5.16
N TYR A 126 -7.22 -6.67 -5.25
CA TYR A 126 -6.66 -5.80 -6.28
C TYR A 126 -5.74 -6.54 -7.26
N LYS A 127 -5.47 -7.82 -7.05
CA LYS A 127 -4.45 -8.60 -7.76
C LYS A 127 -4.55 -8.51 -9.28
N VAL A 128 -5.76 -8.62 -9.83
CA VAL A 128 -6.00 -8.51 -11.29
C VAL A 128 -5.70 -7.10 -11.80
N THR A 129 -6.09 -6.07 -11.05
CA THR A 129 -5.84 -4.68 -11.42
C THR A 129 -4.35 -4.35 -11.35
N ILE A 130 -3.67 -4.79 -10.30
CA ILE A 130 -2.22 -4.65 -10.13
C ILE A 130 -1.50 -5.33 -11.29
N PHE A 131 -1.87 -6.57 -11.62
CA PHE A 131 -1.29 -7.31 -12.74
C PHE A 131 -1.44 -6.56 -14.08
N LYS A 132 -2.63 -6.04 -14.37
CA LYS A 132 -2.87 -5.25 -15.59
C LYS A 132 -2.03 -3.98 -15.63
N LEU A 133 -1.93 -3.25 -14.53
CA LEU A 133 -1.14 -2.02 -14.45
C LEU A 133 0.36 -2.30 -14.59
N GLN A 134 0.86 -3.36 -13.95
CA GLN A 134 2.26 -3.78 -14.08
C GLN A 134 2.59 -4.15 -15.53
N ARG A 135 1.72 -4.93 -16.17
CA ARG A 135 1.88 -5.31 -17.57
C ARG A 135 1.84 -4.11 -18.51
N GLN A 136 0.91 -3.19 -18.30
CA GLN A 136 0.85 -1.95 -19.09
C GLN A 136 2.13 -1.13 -18.91
N SER A 137 2.61 -0.98 -17.67
CA SER A 137 3.87 -0.28 -17.38
C SER A 137 5.08 -0.94 -18.04
N GLN A 138 5.12 -2.27 -18.15
CA GLN A 138 6.19 -2.98 -18.87
C GLN A 138 6.16 -2.69 -20.37
N ILE A 139 4.98 -2.56 -20.96
CA ILE A 139 4.80 -2.21 -22.38
C ILE A 139 5.17 -0.74 -22.62
N ASP A 140 4.63 0.16 -21.80
CA ASP A 140 4.80 1.62 -21.95
C ASP A 140 6.27 2.07 -21.78
N ASN A 141 7.08 1.29 -21.05
CA ASN A 141 8.49 1.59 -20.82
C ASN A 141 9.43 0.60 -21.50
N ALA A 142 8.93 -0.20 -22.45
CA ALA A 142 9.75 -1.15 -23.18
C ALA A 142 10.75 -0.41 -24.07
N VAL A 143 12.00 -0.88 -24.09
CA VAL A 143 13.06 -0.37 -24.96
C VAL A 143 13.79 -1.57 -25.55
N VAL A 144 14.08 -1.51 -26.85
CA VAL A 144 14.89 -2.52 -27.55
C VAL A 144 16.20 -1.92 -28.02
N GLU A 145 17.27 -2.70 -27.93
CA GLU A 145 18.59 -2.38 -28.47
C GLU A 145 18.81 -3.18 -29.76
N ILE A 146 19.15 -2.49 -30.85
CA ILE A 146 19.44 -3.14 -32.14
C ILE A 146 20.92 -3.48 -32.28
N SER A 147 21.28 -4.26 -33.31
CA SER A 147 22.65 -4.71 -33.59
C SER A 147 23.70 -3.59 -33.69
N THR A 148 23.29 -2.37 -34.03
CA THR A 148 24.20 -1.20 -34.10
C THR A 148 24.37 -0.48 -32.76
N GLY A 149 23.72 -0.96 -31.69
CA GLY A 149 23.79 -0.40 -30.34
C GLY A 149 22.84 0.78 -30.08
N LYS A 150 22.04 1.20 -31.08
CA LYS A 150 20.99 2.21 -30.88
C LYS A 150 19.81 1.60 -30.13
N THR A 151 19.08 2.44 -29.39
CA THR A 151 17.92 2.01 -28.61
C THR A 151 16.63 2.66 -29.10
N PHE A 152 15.54 1.93 -29.07
CA PHE A 152 14.25 2.39 -29.57
C PHE A 152 13.16 2.09 -28.55
N ASP A 153 12.26 3.06 -28.35
CA ASP A 153 11.04 2.82 -27.59
C ASP A 153 10.27 1.69 -28.27
N ALA A 154 9.79 0.73 -27.49
CA ALA A 154 9.06 -0.45 -27.93
C ALA A 154 7.62 -0.49 -27.39
N ASP A 155 7.09 0.67 -27.02
CA ASP A 155 5.66 0.86 -26.74
C ASP A 155 4.80 0.78 -28.03
N GLU A 156 3.48 0.63 -27.88
CA GLU A 156 2.54 0.47 -28.99
C GLU A 156 2.57 1.64 -29.99
N LEU A 157 2.74 2.86 -29.49
CA LEU A 157 2.79 4.07 -30.30
C LEU A 157 4.08 4.10 -31.11
N SER A 158 5.21 3.74 -30.51
CA SER A 158 6.50 3.63 -31.20
C SER A 158 6.48 2.56 -32.27
N ILE A 159 5.94 1.35 -31.99
CA ILE A 159 5.74 0.28 -32.98
C ILE A 159 4.93 0.79 -34.17
N THR A 160 3.79 1.45 -33.90
CA THR A 160 2.94 2.03 -34.95
C THR A 160 3.65 3.11 -35.76
N ARG A 161 4.43 3.98 -35.09
CA ARG A 161 5.23 5.02 -35.77
C ARG A 161 6.32 4.39 -36.65
N MET A 162 6.97 3.33 -36.20
CA MET A 162 7.99 2.62 -36.97
C MET A 162 7.37 1.99 -38.21
N ALA A 163 6.24 1.27 -38.05
CA ALA A 163 5.50 0.70 -39.18
C ALA A 163 5.11 1.76 -40.22
N ASN A 164 4.57 2.90 -39.76
CA ASN A 164 4.21 4.02 -40.65
C ASN A 164 5.42 4.63 -41.37
N ALA A 165 6.57 4.75 -40.69
CA ALA A 165 7.81 5.21 -41.31
C ALA A 165 8.26 4.23 -42.40
N LEU A 166 8.22 2.93 -42.13
CA LEU A 166 8.57 1.89 -43.11
C LEU A 166 7.63 1.91 -44.33
N ILE A 167 6.31 2.09 -44.13
CA ILE A 167 5.34 2.22 -45.23
C ILE A 167 5.61 3.48 -46.07
N LYS A 168 5.85 4.63 -45.42
CA LYS A 168 6.15 5.89 -46.11
C LYS A 168 7.44 5.79 -46.94
N HIS A 169 8.44 5.10 -46.41
CA HIS A 169 9.77 4.96 -46.98
C HIS A 169 9.97 3.61 -47.68
N TRP A 170 8.89 2.96 -48.15
CA TRP A 170 8.96 1.61 -48.70
C TRP A 170 9.86 1.52 -49.95
N GLN A 171 9.98 2.61 -50.71
CA GLN A 171 10.81 2.70 -51.92
C GLN A 171 12.30 2.95 -51.66
N LEU A 172 12.67 3.36 -50.43
CA LEU A 172 14.08 3.56 -50.07
C LEU A 172 14.83 2.22 -49.99
N GLY A 173 16.12 2.25 -50.30
CA GLY A 173 17.04 1.15 -50.00
C GLY A 173 17.27 1.00 -48.50
N GLU A 174 17.88 -0.12 -48.10
CA GLU A 174 18.13 -0.44 -46.69
C GLU A 174 19.14 0.52 -46.02
N ASP A 175 20.11 1.03 -46.79
CA ASP A 175 21.14 1.96 -46.32
C ASP A 175 20.67 3.43 -46.27
N ASP A 176 19.51 3.75 -46.85
CA ASP A 176 18.98 5.10 -46.83
C ASP A 176 18.55 5.49 -45.42
N THR A 177 18.75 6.76 -45.07
CA THR A 177 18.48 7.26 -43.72
C THR A 177 17.05 7.77 -43.56
N ILE A 178 16.48 7.48 -42.39
CA ILE A 178 15.19 7.95 -41.89
C ILE A 178 15.49 8.66 -40.57
N PRO A 179 15.20 9.97 -40.46
CA PRO A 179 15.34 10.69 -39.19
C PRO A 179 14.41 10.10 -38.14
N TRP A 180 14.95 9.76 -36.96
CA TRP A 180 14.20 9.14 -35.87
C TRP A 180 14.63 9.67 -34.50
N SER A 181 13.74 9.66 -33.50
CA SER A 181 14.08 9.96 -32.10
C SER A 181 14.24 8.63 -31.37
N THR A 182 15.47 8.23 -31.09
CA THR A 182 15.81 7.02 -30.33
C THR A 182 15.49 7.19 -28.84
N ALA A 183 15.45 6.09 -28.09
CA ALA A 183 15.10 6.10 -26.66
C ALA A 183 16.20 6.75 -25.78
N ASP A 184 17.44 6.77 -26.28
CA ASP A 184 18.61 7.33 -25.61
C ASP A 184 18.82 8.83 -25.85
N VAL A 185 18.01 9.47 -26.70
CA VAL A 185 18.09 10.91 -26.97
C VAL A 185 16.92 11.68 -26.36
N ALA A 186 17.15 12.96 -26.06
CA ALA A 186 16.12 13.81 -25.50
C ALA A 186 14.91 13.92 -26.45
N THR A 187 13.71 14.01 -25.88
CA THR A 187 12.47 14.13 -26.66
C THR A 187 12.54 15.26 -27.69
N GLY A 188 12.30 14.93 -28.95
CA GLY A 188 12.34 15.89 -30.06
C GLY A 188 13.71 16.03 -30.74
N VAL A 189 14.73 15.31 -30.26
CA VAL A 189 16.02 15.17 -30.96
C VAL A 189 15.90 14.05 -31.99
N MET A 190 16.33 14.33 -33.22
CA MET A 190 16.32 13.36 -34.31
C MET A 190 17.75 12.95 -34.65
N VAL A 191 17.99 11.65 -34.72
CA VAL A 191 19.21 11.01 -35.19
C VAL A 191 18.96 10.34 -36.54
N GLU A 192 20.02 10.18 -37.33
CA GLU A 192 19.93 9.44 -38.58
C GLU A 192 19.99 7.94 -38.28
N CYS A 193 18.91 7.24 -38.64
CA CYS A 193 18.82 5.79 -38.59
C CYS A 193 18.68 5.26 -40.01
N THR A 194 19.38 4.17 -40.37
CA THR A 194 19.14 3.55 -41.68
C THR A 194 17.77 2.86 -41.68
N LYS A 195 17.20 2.64 -42.87
CA LYS A 195 15.96 1.87 -43.00
C LYS A 195 16.13 0.46 -42.42
N ALA A 196 17.29 -0.18 -42.59
CA ALA A 196 17.60 -1.47 -41.97
C ALA A 196 17.50 -1.42 -40.43
N GLU A 197 18.02 -0.37 -39.80
CA GLU A 197 17.93 -0.19 -38.34
C GLU A 197 16.48 -0.04 -37.86
N ILE A 198 15.64 0.69 -38.60
CA ILE A 198 14.20 0.81 -38.28
C ILE A 198 13.46 -0.51 -38.47
N ILE A 199 13.84 -1.34 -39.46
CA ILE A 199 13.27 -2.68 -39.67
C ILE A 199 13.63 -3.60 -38.49
N GLU A 200 14.90 -3.61 -38.09
CA GLU A 200 15.37 -4.42 -36.96
C GLU A 200 14.68 -4.00 -35.66
N ALA A 201 14.65 -2.69 -35.37
CA ALA A 201 13.98 -2.13 -34.20
C ALA A 201 12.48 -2.50 -34.17
N HIS A 202 11.79 -2.37 -35.31
CA HIS A 202 10.39 -2.76 -35.42
C HIS A 202 10.18 -4.25 -35.15
N SER A 203 11.02 -5.13 -35.72
CA SER A 203 10.95 -6.58 -35.49
C SER A 203 11.12 -6.91 -34.01
N LEU A 204 12.20 -6.41 -33.39
CA LEU A 204 12.48 -6.64 -31.97
C LEU A 204 11.37 -6.10 -31.06
N ALA A 205 10.83 -4.91 -31.37
CA ALA A 205 9.73 -4.34 -30.60
C ALA A 205 8.45 -5.18 -30.72
N THR A 206 8.12 -5.70 -31.90
CA THR A 206 6.97 -6.61 -32.07
C THR A 206 7.15 -7.95 -31.37
N ASP A 207 8.37 -8.51 -31.35
CA ASP A 207 8.69 -9.75 -30.65
C ASP A 207 8.65 -9.57 -29.13
N HIS A 208 9.15 -8.44 -28.63
CA HIS A 208 9.06 -8.05 -27.22
C HIS A 208 7.59 -7.90 -26.80
N PHE A 209 6.80 -7.20 -27.62
CA PHE A 209 5.36 -7.03 -27.39
C PHE A 209 4.66 -8.41 -27.37
N ALA A 210 4.87 -9.27 -28.37
CA ALA A 210 4.28 -10.61 -28.40
C ALA A 210 4.62 -11.43 -27.15
N THR A 211 5.86 -11.32 -26.65
CA THR A 211 6.30 -11.99 -25.43
C THR A 211 5.63 -11.42 -24.18
N ALA A 212 5.59 -10.08 -24.04
CA ALA A 212 4.89 -9.40 -22.96
C ALA A 212 3.38 -9.67 -22.97
N TRP A 213 2.83 -10.02 -24.13
CA TRP A 213 1.43 -10.41 -24.28
C TRP A 213 1.13 -11.89 -24.06
N ASN A 214 2.15 -12.74 -24.05
CA ASN A 214 1.96 -14.14 -23.75
C ASN A 214 1.53 -14.30 -22.28
N ILE A 215 0.50 -15.11 -22.05
CA ILE A 215 0.10 -15.51 -20.70
C ILE A 215 0.70 -16.90 -20.52
N ASP A 216 1.76 -17.01 -19.73
CA ASP A 216 2.20 -18.30 -19.20
C ASP A 216 1.30 -18.72 -18.03
#